data_AF-A0A7Y4HXF9-F1
#
_entry.id   AF-A0A7Y4HXF9-F1
#
_cell.length_a   1.000
_cell.length_b   1.000
_cell.length_c   1.000
_cell.angle_alpha   90.00
_cell.angle_beta   90.00
_cell.angle_gamma   90.00
#
_symmetry.space_group_name_H-M   'P 1'
#
loop_
_entity.id
_entity.type
_entity.pdbx_description
1 polymer ?
#
loop_
_entity_poly.entity_id
_entity_poly.type
_entity_poly.pdbx_seq_one_letter_code
_entity_poly.pdbx_strand_id
1 'polypeptide(L)'
;MTTHDQAPPDGPVAPDPTLLATSEDQWSRVHVISPLVRGWIALLAIAFFAGRDLFEGVLIGEESPGLSDGGVRLPWTIAIIAGVVVLVAVGFMLSWYFTRYQVTEHHVRVNSGVLFRQNRQARLDRVQAIDVVQPFLARVFGLAELKFEVADAGESAVKLAFLKLSDAQRLRATILARAAGVSIDPENPEDIQEAPEREVLALQPGRVIASTLLSGTTIFLIFGVAAVVVFAVTLDAAAPLAVIIPLALGVAGGYWSSIKNGFNFRAAISPDGIRVRYGLLDTRTQTVPPGRIQAVGISQSPLWRTKGWYRMTVNVAGYGIAATGDAQARATLLPVGTREDVLQLLALVLPNPGTSEPIEVFTAGMEGRDSIAGFLTTPRRARWIGPFEWRRNGFAVTDTALLIRSGFFWRKLAVVPHERTQSLALHQGPVYRRFGVADLLLHTTPGPVSPRIQQVDQHTAWRLFHEQGVRAAEARRRSAPEQWMRPVEVAAATLMPPVPTYSDRDSREAPDNHRGEAHEPHPTEAHDPHPEEAQRAPTDHLGDTPDGER
;
A
#
# COMPACT_ATOMS: atom_id res chain seq x y z
N MET A 1 65.87 12.47 3.87
CA MET A 1 65.44 13.72 3.22
C MET A 1 65.22 13.40 1.75
N THR A 2 64.02 12.92 1.42
CA THR A 2 63.45 12.79 0.06
C THR A 2 62.01 12.33 0.25
N THR A 3 61.09 13.29 0.27
CA THR A 3 59.64 13.09 0.27
C THR A 3 59.21 12.54 -1.09
N HIS A 4 58.62 11.34 -1.12
CA HIS A 4 57.82 10.88 -2.24
C HIS A 4 56.40 11.42 -2.07
N ASP A 5 56.05 12.32 -2.99
CA ASP A 5 54.72 12.88 -3.17
C ASP A 5 53.80 11.78 -3.70
N GLN A 6 52.92 11.24 -2.84
CA GLN A 6 51.82 10.39 -3.25
C GLN A 6 50.58 11.26 -3.44
N ALA A 7 50.21 11.46 -4.71
CA ALA A 7 48.92 12.02 -5.08
C ALA A 7 47.77 11.21 -4.40
N PRO A 8 46.71 11.87 -3.91
CA PRO A 8 45.56 11.16 -3.36
C PRO A 8 44.85 10.37 -4.47
N PRO A 9 44.25 9.21 -4.16
CA PRO A 9 43.45 8.47 -5.12
C PRO A 9 42.25 9.32 -5.57
N ASP A 10 42.01 9.35 -6.89
CA ASP A 10 40.85 10.01 -7.50
C ASP A 10 39.58 9.66 -6.72
N GLY A 11 39.02 10.66 -6.03
CA GLY A 11 37.72 10.55 -5.40
C GLY A 11 36.63 10.23 -6.43
N PRO A 12 35.46 9.74 -5.99
CA PRO A 12 34.33 9.54 -6.90
C PRO A 12 34.06 10.85 -7.65
N VAL A 13 34.12 10.79 -8.99
CA VAL A 13 33.85 11.90 -9.90
C VAL A 13 32.62 12.66 -9.40
N ALA A 14 32.82 13.92 -9.00
CA ALA A 14 31.72 14.80 -8.62
C ALA A 14 30.71 14.86 -9.78
N PRO A 15 29.43 14.53 -9.55
CA PRO A 15 28.42 14.60 -10.59
C PRO A 15 28.21 16.05 -11.03
N ASP A 16 27.70 16.22 -12.25
CA ASP A 16 27.48 17.53 -12.88
C ASP A 16 26.61 18.44 -11.99
N PRO A 17 27.10 19.62 -11.56
CA PRO A 17 26.36 20.58 -10.73
C PRO A 17 25.18 21.24 -11.48
N THR A 18 25.00 20.92 -12.76
CA THR A 18 23.99 21.51 -13.64
C THR A 18 22.58 20.91 -13.47
N LEU A 19 22.40 19.84 -12.69
CA LEU A 19 21.07 19.21 -12.54
C LEU A 19 20.13 19.92 -11.57
N LEU A 20 20.65 20.77 -10.69
CA LEU A 20 19.86 21.49 -9.66
C LEU A 20 19.84 23.01 -9.87
N ALA A 21 20.68 23.53 -10.77
CA ALA A 21 20.73 24.92 -11.18
C ALA A 21 20.32 25.09 -12.66
N THR A 22 19.20 24.51 -13.07
CA THR A 22 18.60 24.85 -14.37
C THR A 22 17.68 26.05 -14.18
N SER A 23 18.06 27.16 -14.81
CA SER A 23 17.18 28.28 -15.10
C SER A 23 15.80 27.79 -15.52
N GLU A 24 14.74 28.49 -15.10
CA GLU A 24 13.33 28.05 -15.11
C GLU A 24 12.79 27.51 -16.47
N ASP A 25 13.55 27.62 -17.56
CA ASP A 25 13.11 27.29 -18.92
C ASP A 25 14.03 26.38 -19.76
N GLN A 26 15.08 25.75 -19.21
CA GLN A 26 16.00 24.93 -20.01
C GLN A 26 15.54 23.46 -20.17
N TRP A 27 15.43 23.00 -21.43
CA TRP A 27 15.17 21.59 -21.76
C TRP A 27 16.46 20.78 -21.77
N SER A 28 16.48 19.71 -20.99
CA SER A 28 17.57 18.74 -20.91
C SER A 28 17.28 17.49 -21.74
N ARG A 29 18.33 16.86 -22.27
CA ARG A 29 18.23 15.60 -23.02
C ARG A 29 18.44 14.43 -22.07
N VAL A 30 17.75 13.33 -22.36
CA VAL A 30 17.96 12.07 -21.65
C VAL A 30 19.31 11.46 -22.00
N HIS A 31 19.79 10.54 -21.16
CA HIS A 31 21.03 9.80 -21.41
C HIS A 31 20.98 9.06 -22.75
N VAL A 32 22.11 8.97 -23.47
CA VAL A 32 22.20 8.39 -24.83
C VAL A 32 21.73 6.93 -24.87
N ILE A 33 21.94 6.19 -23.78
CA ILE A 33 21.58 4.77 -23.67
C ILE A 33 20.06 4.57 -23.43
N SER A 34 19.29 5.63 -23.16
CA SER A 34 17.85 5.55 -22.84
C SER A 34 17.00 4.75 -23.84
N PRO A 35 17.16 4.91 -25.17
CA PRO A 35 16.39 4.12 -26.14
C PRO A 35 16.74 2.63 -26.08
N LEU A 36 18.02 2.29 -25.88
CA LEU A 36 18.47 0.92 -25.76
C LEU A 36 17.84 0.24 -24.54
N VAL A 37 17.83 0.93 -23.39
CA VAL A 37 17.20 0.41 -22.16
C VAL A 37 15.70 0.17 -22.35
N ARG A 38 15.01 1.00 -23.13
CA ARG A 38 13.56 0.85 -23.41
C ARG A 38 13.24 -0.18 -24.48
N GLY A 39 14.12 -0.36 -25.45
CA GLY A 39 13.83 -1.06 -26.71
C GLY A 39 14.57 -2.38 -26.94
N TRP A 40 15.41 -2.84 -26.01
CA TRP A 40 16.20 -4.08 -26.20
C TRP A 40 15.35 -5.35 -26.42
N ILE A 41 14.11 -5.40 -25.93
CA ILE A 41 13.21 -6.53 -26.21
C ILE A 41 12.86 -6.60 -27.70
N ALA A 42 12.72 -5.45 -28.37
CA ALA A 42 12.50 -5.42 -29.81
C ALA A 42 13.73 -5.95 -30.56
N LEU A 43 14.95 -5.64 -30.09
CA LEU A 43 16.17 -6.25 -30.62
C LEU A 43 16.17 -7.77 -30.46
N LEU A 44 15.79 -8.28 -29.30
CA LEU A 44 15.68 -9.73 -29.09
C LEU A 44 14.61 -10.37 -29.97
N ALA A 45 13.46 -9.72 -30.16
CA ALA A 45 12.42 -10.22 -31.04
C ALA A 45 12.92 -10.28 -32.48
N ILE A 46 13.55 -9.22 -32.97
CA ILE A 46 14.17 -9.17 -34.31
C ILE A 46 15.23 -10.27 -34.44
N ALA A 47 16.10 -10.43 -33.45
CA ALA A 47 17.13 -11.47 -33.44
C ALA A 47 16.52 -12.89 -33.41
N PHE A 48 15.43 -13.09 -32.67
CA PHE A 48 14.70 -14.36 -32.60
C PHE A 48 14.06 -14.70 -33.95
N PHE A 49 13.34 -13.76 -34.58
CA PHE A 49 12.72 -14.00 -35.89
C PHE A 49 13.78 -14.24 -36.97
N ALA A 50 14.82 -13.40 -37.03
CA ALA A 50 15.92 -13.60 -37.97
C ALA A 50 16.64 -14.95 -37.72
N GLY A 51 16.88 -15.30 -36.45
CA GLY A 51 17.49 -16.57 -36.07
C GLY A 51 16.61 -17.79 -36.38
N ARG A 52 15.31 -17.68 -36.16
CA ARG A 52 14.32 -18.72 -36.49
C ARG A 52 14.28 -18.99 -37.98
N ASP A 53 14.22 -17.93 -38.80
CA ASP A 53 14.16 -18.08 -40.25
C ASP A 53 15.47 -18.69 -40.81
N LEU A 54 16.62 -18.32 -40.22
CA LEU A 54 17.91 -18.96 -40.53
C LEU A 54 17.97 -20.42 -40.08
N PHE A 55 17.40 -20.75 -38.93
CA PHE A 55 17.41 -22.10 -38.36
C PHE A 55 16.43 -23.04 -39.09
N GLU A 56 15.21 -22.58 -39.40
CA GLU A 56 14.23 -23.31 -40.22
C GLU A 56 14.80 -23.65 -41.61
N GLY A 57 15.51 -22.71 -42.24
CA GLY A 57 16.18 -22.93 -43.53
C GLY A 57 17.34 -23.94 -43.49
N VAL A 58 17.93 -24.19 -42.32
CA VAL A 58 19.01 -25.19 -42.13
C VAL A 58 18.44 -26.55 -41.71
N LEU A 59 17.37 -26.58 -40.92
CA LEU A 59 16.85 -27.81 -40.30
C LEU A 59 15.86 -28.57 -41.19
N ILE A 60 15.00 -27.87 -41.94
CA ILE A 60 13.92 -28.52 -42.71
C ILE A 60 14.47 -29.15 -43.99
N GLY A 61 15.66 -28.75 -44.44
CA GLY A 61 16.18 -29.19 -45.74
C GLY A 61 15.23 -28.86 -46.90
N GLU A 62 14.19 -28.06 -46.65
CA GLU A 62 13.34 -27.52 -47.68
C GLU A 62 14.21 -26.56 -48.46
N GLU A 63 14.38 -26.89 -49.72
CA GLU A 63 14.74 -25.93 -50.74
C GLU A 63 13.68 -24.82 -50.74
N SER A 64 13.82 -23.82 -49.86
CA SER A 64 13.40 -22.45 -50.17
C SER A 64 13.70 -22.23 -51.65
N PRO A 65 12.73 -21.75 -52.46
CA PRO A 65 12.91 -21.63 -53.90
C PRO A 65 14.24 -20.91 -54.19
N GLY A 66 15.23 -21.69 -54.66
CA GLY A 66 16.59 -21.23 -54.96
C GLY A 66 17.71 -21.60 -53.96
N LEU A 67 17.68 -22.75 -53.25
CA LEU A 67 18.77 -23.22 -52.37
C LEU A 67 19.96 -23.97 -53.02
N SER A 68 20.26 -23.79 -54.31
CA SER A 68 21.29 -24.57 -55.02
C SER A 68 22.46 -23.79 -55.66
N ASP A 69 22.91 -22.64 -55.14
CA ASP A 69 24.20 -22.09 -55.63
C ASP A 69 25.04 -21.32 -54.60
N GLY A 70 26.34 -21.57 -54.63
CA GLY A 70 27.33 -21.28 -53.60
C GLY A 70 27.84 -19.84 -53.55
N GLY A 71 28.51 -19.49 -52.44
CA GLY A 71 29.32 -18.27 -52.27
C GLY A 71 28.57 -16.94 -52.08
N VAL A 72 27.44 -16.74 -52.77
CA VAL A 72 26.69 -15.47 -52.79
C VAL A 72 25.73 -15.33 -51.60
N ARG A 73 25.47 -16.40 -50.85
CA ARG A 73 24.45 -16.43 -49.78
C ARG A 73 24.86 -15.75 -48.49
N LEU A 74 26.09 -16.01 -48.05
CA LEU A 74 26.64 -15.42 -46.84
C LEU A 74 26.66 -13.87 -46.88
N PRO A 75 27.09 -13.20 -47.97
CA PRO A 75 27.08 -11.74 -48.00
C PRO A 75 25.67 -11.12 -48.00
N TRP A 76 24.67 -11.74 -48.63
CA TRP A 76 23.29 -11.22 -48.60
C TRP A 76 22.63 -11.40 -47.23
N THR A 77 22.82 -12.54 -46.57
CA THR A 77 22.36 -12.73 -45.19
C THR A 77 23.03 -11.73 -44.24
N ILE A 78 24.35 -11.54 -44.36
CA ILE A 78 25.08 -10.53 -43.60
C ILE A 78 24.56 -9.12 -43.92
N ALA A 79 24.29 -8.81 -45.18
CA ALA A 79 23.77 -7.50 -45.60
C ALA A 79 22.37 -7.22 -45.05
N ILE A 80 21.49 -8.23 -45.00
CA ILE A 80 20.15 -8.11 -44.40
C ILE A 80 20.28 -7.88 -42.89
N ILE A 81 21.09 -8.69 -42.20
CA ILE A 81 21.33 -8.52 -40.76
C ILE A 81 21.92 -7.15 -40.47
N ALA A 82 22.92 -6.72 -41.24
CA ALA A 82 23.54 -5.40 -41.12
C ALA A 82 22.53 -4.28 -41.39
N GLY A 83 21.68 -4.41 -42.42
CA GLY A 83 20.62 -3.45 -42.74
C GLY A 83 19.60 -3.32 -41.61
N VAL A 84 19.19 -4.45 -41.02
CA VAL A 84 18.30 -4.48 -39.85
C VAL A 84 18.95 -3.83 -38.63
N VAL A 85 20.22 -4.13 -38.34
CA VAL A 85 20.98 -3.51 -37.24
C VAL A 85 21.09 -2.00 -37.43
N VAL A 86 21.41 -1.53 -38.64
CA VAL A 86 21.47 -0.09 -38.95
C VAL A 86 20.10 0.56 -38.79
N LEU A 87 19.03 -0.05 -39.28
CA LEU A 87 17.67 0.48 -39.15
C LEU A 87 17.26 0.63 -37.68
N VAL A 88 17.58 -0.36 -36.84
CA VAL A 88 17.30 -0.27 -35.40
C VAL A 88 18.16 0.80 -34.73
N ALA A 89 19.44 0.90 -35.08
CA ALA A 89 20.33 1.95 -34.56
C ALA A 89 19.83 3.35 -34.92
N VAL A 90 19.38 3.56 -36.16
CA VAL A 90 18.74 4.82 -36.61
C VAL A 90 17.46 5.08 -35.82
N GLY A 91 16.61 4.07 -35.63
CA GLY A 91 15.41 4.17 -34.81
C GLY A 91 15.70 4.61 -33.37
N PHE A 92 16.73 4.04 -32.74
CA PHE A 92 17.19 4.45 -31.41
C PHE A 92 17.77 5.86 -31.38
N MET A 93 18.58 6.23 -32.37
CA MET A 93 19.16 7.57 -32.47
C MET A 93 18.07 8.63 -32.60
N LEU A 94 17.07 8.39 -33.45
CA LEU A 94 15.89 9.25 -33.60
C LEU A 94 15.11 9.32 -32.28
N SER A 95 14.85 8.18 -31.64
CA SER A 95 14.15 8.14 -30.36
C SER A 95 14.87 8.95 -29.27
N TRP A 96 16.19 8.89 -29.20
CA TRP A 96 16.98 9.70 -28.27
C TRP A 96 16.88 11.19 -28.62
N TYR A 97 17.08 11.55 -29.89
CA TYR A 97 17.09 12.94 -30.34
C TYR A 97 15.78 13.69 -30.04
N PHE A 98 14.65 12.99 -30.13
CA PHE A 98 13.32 13.55 -29.89
C PHE A 98 12.84 13.44 -28.42
N THR A 99 13.57 12.77 -27.53
CA THR A 99 13.20 12.66 -26.11
C THR A 99 13.87 13.75 -25.27
N ARG A 100 13.09 14.66 -24.70
CA ARG A 100 13.57 15.79 -23.88
C ARG A 100 12.75 15.91 -22.60
N TYR A 101 13.37 16.42 -21.54
CA TYR A 101 12.71 16.68 -20.27
C TYR A 101 13.03 18.07 -19.74
N GLN A 102 12.17 18.57 -18.86
CA GLN A 102 12.32 19.83 -18.16
C GLN A 102 11.85 19.64 -16.72
N VAL A 103 12.65 20.09 -15.75
CA VAL A 103 12.30 20.08 -14.32
C VAL A 103 12.33 21.53 -13.85
N THR A 104 11.15 22.10 -13.62
CA THR A 104 10.95 23.45 -13.07
C THR A 104 10.50 23.32 -11.60
N GLU A 105 10.47 24.43 -10.85
CA GLU A 105 10.00 24.44 -9.45
C GLU A 105 8.58 23.87 -9.29
N HIS A 106 7.70 24.14 -10.26
CA HIS A 106 6.28 23.76 -10.19
C HIS A 106 5.90 22.58 -11.08
N HIS A 107 6.67 22.28 -12.13
CA HIS A 107 6.30 21.27 -13.13
C HIS A 107 7.47 20.40 -13.58
N VAL A 108 7.22 19.10 -13.76
CA VAL A 108 8.07 18.18 -14.54
C VAL A 108 7.39 17.95 -15.88
N ARG A 109 8.08 18.26 -16.99
CA ARG A 109 7.58 18.02 -18.36
C ARG A 109 8.48 17.04 -19.09
N VAL A 110 7.86 16.16 -19.88
CA VAL A 110 8.55 15.15 -20.69
C VAL A 110 7.93 15.12 -22.09
N ASN A 111 8.76 15.39 -23.09
CA ASN A 111 8.42 15.25 -24.50
C ASN A 111 9.06 13.96 -25.03
N SER A 112 8.27 13.11 -25.68
CA SER A 112 8.74 11.84 -26.23
C SER A 112 8.03 11.47 -27.52
N GLY A 113 8.66 10.58 -28.30
CA GLY A 113 8.09 10.04 -29.54
C GLY A 113 8.65 10.67 -30.80
N VAL A 114 8.83 9.83 -31.83
CA VAL A 114 9.37 10.23 -33.14
C VAL A 114 8.23 10.55 -34.10
N LEU A 115 7.38 9.55 -34.39
CA LEU A 115 6.23 9.68 -35.29
C LEU A 115 4.99 10.20 -34.56
N PHE A 116 4.70 9.63 -33.38
CA PHE A 116 3.62 10.05 -32.49
C PHE A 116 4.20 10.81 -31.31
N ARG A 117 4.06 12.13 -31.31
CA ARG A 117 4.59 13.00 -30.25
C ARG A 117 3.67 12.93 -29.03
N GLN A 118 4.23 12.62 -27.88
CA GLN A 118 3.56 12.63 -26.58
C GLN A 118 4.22 13.70 -25.70
N ASN A 119 3.42 14.65 -25.22
CA ASN A 119 3.81 15.62 -24.20
C ASN A 119 3.11 15.25 -22.90
N ARG A 120 3.88 15.03 -21.83
CA ARG A 120 3.37 14.72 -20.50
C ARG A 120 3.90 15.73 -19.49
N GLN A 121 3.02 16.25 -18.65
CA GLN A 121 3.37 17.20 -17.60
C GLN A 121 2.78 16.77 -16.26
N ALA A 122 3.57 16.87 -15.19
CA ALA A 122 3.16 16.65 -13.81
C ALA A 122 3.49 17.90 -13.00
N ARG A 123 2.55 18.35 -12.16
CA ARG A 123 2.82 19.44 -11.22
C ARG A 123 3.49 18.87 -9.97
N LEU A 124 4.59 19.46 -9.52
CA LEU A 124 5.35 18.96 -8.36
C LEU A 124 4.51 19.03 -7.06
N ASP A 125 3.65 20.04 -6.92
CA ASP A 125 2.76 20.21 -5.76
C ASP A 125 1.71 19.10 -5.62
N ARG A 126 1.43 18.37 -6.69
CA ARG A 126 0.51 17.23 -6.71
C ARG A 126 1.20 15.86 -6.72
N VAL A 127 2.54 15.84 -6.71
CA VAL A 127 3.31 14.59 -6.65
C VAL A 127 3.11 14.00 -5.26
N GLN A 128 2.58 12.78 -5.23
CA GLN A 128 2.30 12.05 -4.01
C GLN A 128 3.41 11.07 -3.68
N ALA A 129 3.95 10.35 -4.66
CA ALA A 129 5.03 9.41 -4.46
C ALA A 129 6.01 9.44 -5.63
N ILE A 130 7.26 9.09 -5.33
CA ILE A 130 8.34 9.00 -6.31
C ILE A 130 9.01 7.63 -6.14
N ASP A 131 8.87 6.79 -7.16
CA ASP A 131 9.52 5.47 -7.22
C ASP A 131 10.83 5.58 -8.02
N VAL A 132 11.89 4.96 -7.54
CA VAL A 132 13.16 4.80 -8.29
C VAL A 132 13.18 3.40 -8.88
N VAL A 133 13.19 3.29 -10.22
CA VAL A 133 13.18 2.01 -10.93
C VAL A 133 14.46 1.89 -11.75
N GLN A 134 15.19 0.80 -11.54
CA GLN A 134 16.36 0.43 -12.32
C GLN A 134 16.04 -0.84 -13.10
N PRO A 135 15.50 -0.75 -14.33
CA PRO A 135 15.39 -1.90 -15.22
C PRO A 135 16.73 -2.59 -15.40
N PHE A 136 16.74 -3.88 -15.77
CA PHE A 136 17.97 -4.68 -15.89
C PHE A 136 19.12 -3.96 -16.61
N LEU A 137 18.89 -3.44 -17.82
CA LEU A 137 19.93 -2.71 -18.55
C LEU A 137 20.30 -1.37 -17.88
N ALA A 138 19.33 -0.66 -17.29
CA ALA A 138 19.63 0.56 -16.55
C ALA A 138 20.56 0.26 -15.37
N ARG A 139 20.30 -0.82 -14.64
CA ARG A 139 21.12 -1.30 -13.52
C ARG A 139 22.55 -1.64 -13.97
N VAL A 140 22.72 -2.29 -15.13
CA VAL A 140 24.05 -2.58 -15.71
C VAL A 140 24.82 -1.29 -16.03
N PHE A 141 24.13 -0.25 -16.52
CA PHE A 141 24.74 1.04 -16.86
C PHE A 141 24.73 2.08 -15.72
N GLY A 142 24.28 1.72 -14.51
CA GLY A 142 24.20 2.66 -13.36
C GLY A 142 23.14 3.76 -13.51
N LEU A 143 22.10 3.51 -14.31
CA LEU A 143 21.01 4.44 -14.62
C LEU A 143 19.73 4.07 -13.87
N ALA A 144 18.90 5.08 -13.56
CA ALA A 144 17.61 4.92 -12.91
C ALA A 144 16.52 5.80 -13.55
N GLU A 145 15.30 5.29 -13.58
CA GLU A 145 14.09 6.00 -13.97
C GLU A 145 13.33 6.45 -12.71
N LEU A 146 12.91 7.71 -12.66
CA LEU A 146 12.00 8.21 -11.63
C LEU A 146 10.57 8.17 -12.14
N LYS A 147 9.69 7.49 -11.39
CA LYS A 147 8.25 7.46 -11.69
C LYS A 147 7.50 8.32 -10.67
N PHE A 148 6.81 9.33 -11.17
CA PHE A 148 6.00 10.25 -10.36
C PHE A 148 4.55 9.81 -10.35
N GLU A 149 4.00 9.60 -9.15
CA GLU A 149 2.57 9.39 -8.93
C GLU A 149 1.92 10.73 -8.59
N VAL A 150 0.90 11.10 -9.35
CA VAL A 150 0.20 12.39 -9.21
C VAL A 150 -1.25 12.10 -8.85
N ALA A 151 -1.79 12.84 -7.88
CA ALA A 151 -3.22 12.79 -7.57
C ALA A 151 -4.04 13.07 -8.83
N ASP A 152 -5.08 12.26 -9.09
CA ASP A 152 -6.04 12.45 -10.20
C ASP A 152 -5.51 12.12 -11.62
N ALA A 153 -4.28 11.59 -11.76
CA ALA A 153 -3.67 11.37 -13.07
C ALA A 153 -3.98 10.00 -13.73
N GLY A 154 -4.71 9.09 -13.07
CA GLY A 154 -4.99 7.75 -13.60
C GLY A 154 -3.71 7.02 -14.04
N GLU A 155 -3.70 6.46 -15.26
CA GLU A 155 -2.52 5.78 -15.84
C GLU A 155 -1.40 6.74 -16.33
N SER A 156 -1.59 8.06 -16.21
CA SER A 156 -0.66 9.06 -16.77
C SER A 156 0.48 9.45 -15.83
N ALA A 157 1.06 8.47 -15.13
CA ALA A 157 2.28 8.68 -14.36
C ALA A 157 3.39 9.24 -15.27
N VAL A 158 3.98 10.37 -14.87
CA VAL A 158 5.12 10.97 -15.58
C VAL A 158 6.38 10.20 -15.20
N LYS A 159 7.15 9.80 -16.21
CA LYS A 159 8.39 9.03 -16.05
C LYS A 159 9.55 9.88 -16.52
N LEU A 160 10.45 10.21 -15.61
CA LEU A 160 11.71 10.88 -15.94
C LEU A 160 12.79 9.81 -16.16
N ALA A 161 13.30 9.76 -17.38
CA ALA A 161 14.04 8.61 -17.88
C ALA A 161 15.55 8.71 -17.62
N PHE A 162 16.10 7.63 -17.06
CA PHE A 162 17.52 7.25 -17.03
C PHE A 162 18.48 8.41 -16.71
N LEU A 163 18.34 8.92 -15.49
CA LEU A 163 19.37 9.70 -14.80
C LEU A 163 20.42 8.74 -14.23
N LYS A 164 21.63 9.20 -13.90
CA LYS A 164 22.54 8.38 -13.09
C LYS A 164 21.87 8.09 -11.74
N LEU A 165 22.15 6.93 -11.16
CA LEU A 165 21.50 6.51 -9.91
C LEU A 165 21.66 7.53 -8.78
N SER A 166 22.86 8.09 -8.60
CA SER A 166 23.15 9.15 -7.63
C SER A 166 22.25 10.37 -7.83
N ASP A 167 22.10 10.80 -9.09
CA ASP A 167 21.37 12.00 -9.45
C ASP A 167 19.86 11.79 -9.27
N ALA A 168 19.38 10.59 -9.59
CA ALA A 168 18.00 10.19 -9.33
C ALA A 168 17.66 10.18 -7.83
N GLN A 169 18.57 9.69 -6.99
CA GLN A 169 18.40 9.68 -5.54
C GLN A 169 18.41 11.11 -4.97
N ARG A 170 19.35 11.96 -5.41
CA ARG A 170 19.41 13.37 -5.02
C ARG A 170 18.15 14.12 -5.43
N LEU A 171 17.77 14.05 -6.71
CA LEU A 171 16.58 14.72 -7.23
C LEU A 171 15.31 14.30 -6.47
N ARG A 172 15.19 13.00 -6.14
CA ARG A 172 14.12 12.50 -5.30
C ARG A 172 14.14 13.13 -3.91
N ALA A 173 15.29 13.14 -3.24
CA ALA A 173 15.44 13.74 -1.90
C ALA A 173 15.09 15.23 -1.92
N THR A 174 15.58 15.98 -2.92
CA THR A 174 15.26 17.39 -3.13
C THR A 174 13.75 17.62 -3.32
N ILE A 175 13.09 16.84 -4.17
CA ILE A 175 11.64 17.00 -4.42
C ILE A 175 10.83 16.64 -3.17
N LEU A 176 11.19 15.57 -2.45
CA LEU A 176 10.50 15.18 -1.22
C LEU A 176 10.71 16.21 -0.11
N ALA A 177 11.92 16.73 0.08
CA ALA A 177 12.22 17.78 1.05
C ALA A 177 11.41 19.06 0.76
N ARG A 178 11.34 19.48 -0.51
CA ARG A 178 10.50 20.62 -0.93
C ARG A 178 9.02 20.35 -0.72
N ALA A 179 8.53 19.16 -1.06
CA ALA A 179 7.13 18.77 -0.83
C ALA A 179 6.77 18.70 0.67
N ALA A 180 7.74 18.41 1.53
CA ALA A 180 7.60 18.43 2.98
C ALA A 180 7.72 19.85 3.60
N GLY A 181 7.97 20.88 2.79
CA GLY A 181 8.11 22.27 3.25
C GLY A 181 9.45 22.56 3.94
N VAL A 182 10.46 21.72 3.75
CA VAL A 182 11.82 21.96 4.26
C VAL A 182 12.52 22.93 3.31
N SER A 183 12.86 24.12 3.79
CA SER A 183 13.66 25.09 3.05
C SER A 183 15.08 24.55 2.88
N ILE A 184 15.44 24.23 1.64
CA ILE A 184 16.79 23.79 1.28
C ILE A 184 17.67 25.03 1.16
N ASP A 185 18.85 25.01 1.77
CA ASP A 185 19.85 26.07 1.59
C ASP A 185 20.28 26.14 0.11
N PRO A 186 20.01 27.25 -0.61
CA PRO A 186 20.35 27.38 -2.01
C PRO A 186 21.87 27.44 -2.26
N GLU A 187 22.70 27.73 -1.25
CA GLU A 187 24.15 27.82 -1.41
C GLU A 187 24.86 26.44 -1.31
N ASN A 188 24.22 25.43 -0.72
CA ASN A 188 24.76 24.06 -0.60
C ASN A 188 23.70 22.97 -0.93
N PRO A 189 23.25 22.86 -2.20
CA PRO A 189 22.38 21.78 -2.64
C PRO A 189 23.04 20.38 -2.59
N GLU A 190 24.37 20.32 -2.42
CA GLU A 190 25.19 19.10 -2.35
C GLU A 190 25.10 18.37 -0.98
N ASP A 191 24.62 19.04 0.08
CA ASP A 191 24.70 18.53 1.46
C ASP A 191 23.47 17.69 1.89
N ILE A 192 22.52 17.44 0.98
CA ILE A 192 21.42 16.51 1.22
C ILE A 192 21.94 15.08 1.04
N GLN A 193 22.67 14.60 2.03
CA GLN A 193 22.99 13.18 2.13
C GLN A 193 21.73 12.44 2.61
N GLU A 194 21.29 11.45 1.83
CA GLU A 194 20.13 10.63 2.17
C GLU A 194 20.33 10.00 3.55
N ALA A 195 19.49 10.35 4.52
CA ALA A 195 19.66 9.92 5.92
C ALA A 195 19.76 8.38 6.04
N PRO A 196 20.55 7.87 6.99
CA PRO A 196 20.83 6.45 7.10
C PRO A 196 19.54 5.62 7.23
N GLU A 197 19.32 4.72 6.29
CA GLU A 197 18.24 3.75 6.33
C GLU A 197 18.52 2.70 7.40
N ARG A 198 17.57 2.48 8.32
CA ARG A 198 17.65 1.36 9.25
C ARG A 198 16.86 0.18 8.68
N GLU A 199 17.58 -0.84 8.21
CA GLU A 199 16.95 -2.08 7.73
C GLU A 199 16.17 -2.74 8.88
N VAL A 200 14.88 -2.99 8.65
CA VAL A 200 14.00 -3.69 9.60
C VAL A 200 13.89 -5.15 9.20
N LEU A 201 13.79 -5.42 7.90
CA LEU A 201 13.56 -6.76 7.39
C LEU A 201 14.27 -6.97 6.06
N ALA A 202 15.00 -8.08 5.94
CA ALA A 202 15.55 -8.57 4.69
C ALA A 202 15.09 -10.02 4.46
N LEU A 203 14.41 -10.27 3.35
CA LEU A 203 13.92 -11.60 3.03
C LEU A 203 14.98 -12.43 2.32
N GLN A 204 15.12 -13.68 2.77
CA GLN A 204 15.96 -14.65 2.08
C GLN A 204 15.32 -15.05 0.75
N PRO A 205 16.08 -15.06 -0.37
CA PRO A 205 15.58 -15.47 -1.68
C PRO A 205 14.87 -16.84 -1.69
N GLY A 206 15.43 -17.82 -0.98
CA GLY A 206 14.86 -19.16 -0.87
C GLY A 206 13.47 -19.17 -0.21
N ARG A 207 13.22 -18.28 0.75
CA ARG A 207 11.89 -18.15 1.40
C ARG A 207 10.85 -17.63 0.43
N VAL A 208 11.21 -16.71 -0.45
CA VAL A 208 10.31 -16.16 -1.48
C VAL A 208 9.94 -17.25 -2.48
N ILE A 209 10.93 -17.99 -3.00
CA ILE A 209 10.68 -19.09 -3.94
C ILE A 209 9.82 -20.17 -3.28
N ALA A 210 10.18 -20.62 -2.07
CA ALA A 210 9.40 -21.62 -1.35
C ALA A 210 7.96 -21.16 -1.07
N SER A 211 7.76 -19.88 -0.72
CA SER A 211 6.41 -19.35 -0.48
C SER A 211 5.57 -19.30 -1.76
N THR A 212 6.18 -18.99 -2.91
CA THR A 212 5.48 -19.05 -4.20
C THR A 212 5.09 -20.48 -4.58
N LEU A 213 5.96 -21.47 -4.33
CA LEU A 213 5.65 -22.89 -4.55
C LEU A 213 4.62 -23.44 -3.57
N LEU A 214 4.56 -22.92 -2.34
CA LEU A 214 3.52 -23.24 -1.37
C LEU A 214 2.32 -22.28 -1.46
N SER A 215 2.13 -21.57 -2.57
CA SER A 215 0.99 -20.65 -2.73
C SER A 215 -0.29 -21.37 -3.16
N GLY A 216 -1.42 -20.66 -3.12
CA GLY A 216 -2.69 -21.17 -3.65
C GLY A 216 -2.62 -21.58 -5.12
N THR A 217 -1.74 -20.97 -5.92
CA THR A 217 -1.54 -21.30 -7.34
C THR A 217 -1.16 -22.77 -7.55
N THR A 218 -0.36 -23.34 -6.65
CA THR A 218 0.04 -24.76 -6.71
C THR A 218 -1.15 -25.68 -6.45
N ILE A 219 -2.05 -25.29 -5.55
CA ILE A 219 -3.29 -26.03 -5.28
C ILE A 219 -4.16 -26.04 -6.54
N PHE A 220 -4.35 -24.89 -7.17
CA PHE A 220 -5.09 -24.79 -8.44
C PHE A 220 -4.43 -25.57 -9.57
N LEU A 221 -3.10 -25.57 -9.66
CA LEU A 221 -2.37 -26.36 -10.65
C LEU A 221 -2.64 -27.86 -10.44
N ILE A 222 -2.52 -28.37 -9.22
CA ILE A 222 -2.75 -29.80 -8.91
C ILE A 222 -4.19 -30.19 -9.26
N PHE A 223 -5.18 -29.41 -8.81
CA PHE A 223 -6.59 -29.69 -9.13
C PHE A 223 -6.90 -29.53 -10.62
N GLY A 224 -6.31 -28.54 -11.28
CA GLY A 224 -6.48 -28.31 -12.72
C GLY A 224 -5.92 -29.47 -13.54
N VAL A 225 -4.70 -29.92 -13.25
CA VAL A 225 -4.10 -31.09 -13.90
C VAL A 225 -4.92 -32.35 -13.61
N ALA A 226 -5.32 -32.58 -12.36
CA ALA A 226 -6.16 -33.72 -12.00
C ALA A 226 -7.50 -33.71 -12.75
N ALA A 227 -8.16 -32.55 -12.86
CA ALA A 227 -9.40 -32.41 -13.60
C ALA A 227 -9.21 -32.71 -15.10
N VAL A 228 -8.12 -32.22 -15.71
CA VAL A 228 -7.79 -32.51 -17.11
C VAL A 228 -7.54 -34.00 -17.34
N VAL A 229 -6.80 -34.65 -16.43
CA VAL A 229 -6.53 -36.10 -16.50
C VAL A 229 -7.83 -36.90 -16.34
N VAL A 230 -8.66 -36.57 -15.36
CA VAL A 230 -9.97 -37.21 -15.17
C VAL A 230 -10.81 -37.06 -16.43
N PHE A 231 -10.88 -35.86 -17.02
CA PHE A 231 -11.66 -35.61 -18.23
C PHE A 231 -11.14 -36.43 -19.42
N ALA A 232 -9.82 -36.50 -19.61
CA ALA A 232 -9.18 -37.32 -20.64
C ALA A 232 -9.56 -38.80 -20.51
N VAL A 233 -9.54 -39.34 -19.29
CA VAL A 233 -9.91 -40.74 -19.00
C VAL A 233 -11.41 -40.97 -19.20
N THR A 234 -12.27 -40.06 -18.73
CA THR A 234 -13.73 -40.23 -18.83
C THR A 234 -14.26 -40.14 -20.25
N LEU A 235 -13.60 -39.37 -21.12
CA LEU A 235 -13.97 -39.20 -22.52
C LEU A 235 -13.26 -40.16 -23.47
N ASP A 236 -12.32 -40.97 -22.95
CA ASP A 236 -11.41 -41.82 -23.74
C ASP A 236 -10.77 -41.05 -24.90
N ALA A 237 -10.32 -39.82 -24.63
CA ALA A 237 -9.79 -38.91 -25.63
C ALA A 237 -8.52 -38.23 -25.13
N ALA A 238 -7.51 -38.11 -26.00
CA ALA A 238 -6.27 -37.39 -25.69
C ALA A 238 -6.40 -35.86 -25.79
N ALA A 239 -7.44 -35.36 -26.47
CA ALA A 239 -7.63 -33.93 -26.73
C ALA A 239 -7.59 -33.04 -25.46
N PRO A 240 -8.18 -33.43 -24.31
CA PRO A 240 -8.09 -32.63 -23.08
C PRO A 240 -6.65 -32.44 -22.57
N LEU A 241 -5.73 -33.37 -22.82
CA LEU A 241 -4.34 -33.25 -22.38
C LEU A 241 -3.64 -32.04 -23.02
N ALA A 242 -4.09 -31.60 -24.19
CA ALA A 242 -3.56 -30.39 -24.83
C ALA A 242 -3.78 -29.13 -23.99
N VAL A 243 -4.78 -29.11 -23.08
CA VAL A 243 -5.05 -28.00 -22.14
C VAL A 243 -3.95 -27.86 -21.09
N ILE A 244 -3.16 -28.91 -20.82
CA ILE A 244 -2.08 -28.86 -19.82
C ILE A 244 -1.01 -27.85 -20.23
N ILE A 245 -0.71 -27.71 -21.52
CA ILE A 245 0.33 -26.78 -22.02
C ILE A 245 -0.02 -25.32 -21.70
N PRO A 246 -1.17 -24.76 -22.15
CA PRO A 246 -1.54 -23.39 -21.81
C PRO A 246 -1.76 -23.20 -20.30
N LEU A 247 -2.26 -24.22 -19.58
CA LEU A 247 -2.37 -24.18 -18.13
C LEU A 247 -0.99 -24.04 -17.46
N ALA A 248 -0.02 -24.85 -17.88
CA ALA A 248 1.35 -24.82 -17.37
C ALA A 248 2.03 -23.48 -17.67
N LEU A 249 1.86 -22.94 -18.88
CA LEU A 249 2.38 -21.63 -19.26
C LEU A 249 1.76 -20.50 -18.41
N GLY A 250 0.44 -20.54 -18.20
CA GLY A 250 -0.25 -19.57 -17.35
C GLY A 250 0.26 -19.60 -15.89
N VAL A 251 0.42 -20.81 -15.33
CA VAL A 251 0.95 -20.99 -13.97
C VAL A 251 2.42 -20.58 -13.87
N ALA A 252 3.25 -20.94 -14.86
CA ALA A 252 4.64 -20.51 -14.93
C ALA A 252 4.76 -18.97 -14.97
N GLY A 253 3.91 -18.30 -15.75
CA GLY A 253 3.82 -16.83 -15.77
C GLY A 253 3.42 -16.25 -14.41
N GLY A 254 2.48 -16.90 -13.70
CA GLY A 254 2.07 -16.52 -12.34
C GLY A 254 3.20 -16.65 -11.30
N TYR A 255 3.97 -17.74 -11.34
CA TYR A 255 5.14 -17.92 -10.49
C TYR A 255 6.23 -16.91 -10.83
N TRP A 256 6.52 -16.70 -12.11
CA TRP A 256 7.50 -15.70 -12.55
C TRP A 256 7.16 -14.31 -12.02
N SER A 257 5.90 -13.88 -12.14
CA SER A 257 5.43 -12.60 -11.62
C SER A 257 5.60 -12.50 -10.11
N SER A 258 5.25 -13.56 -9.37
CA SER A 258 5.34 -13.60 -7.91
C SER A 258 6.79 -13.56 -7.41
N ILE A 259 7.69 -14.31 -8.04
CA ILE A 259 9.12 -14.34 -7.71
C ILE A 259 9.73 -12.98 -8.01
N LYS A 260 9.52 -12.44 -9.22
CA LYS A 260 10.02 -11.12 -9.62
C LYS A 260 9.63 -10.01 -8.64
N ASN A 261 8.39 -10.01 -8.16
CA ASN A 261 7.89 -8.97 -7.25
C ASN A 261 8.30 -9.17 -5.78
N GLY A 262 8.79 -10.35 -5.38
CA GLY A 262 9.18 -10.65 -4.01
C GLY A 262 10.68 -10.87 -3.80
N PHE A 263 11.47 -11.05 -4.85
CA PHE A 263 12.89 -11.36 -4.75
C PHE A 263 13.70 -10.17 -4.22
N ASN A 264 14.74 -10.45 -3.42
CA ASN A 264 15.60 -9.45 -2.77
C ASN A 264 14.80 -8.35 -2.03
N PHE A 265 13.68 -8.73 -1.43
CA PHE A 265 12.82 -7.80 -0.72
C PHE A 265 13.48 -7.32 0.57
N ARG A 266 13.56 -6.00 0.73
CA ARG A 266 14.08 -5.33 1.92
C ARG A 266 13.13 -4.22 2.34
N ALA A 267 12.84 -4.12 3.63
CA ALA A 267 12.10 -3.02 4.21
C ALA A 267 13.00 -2.27 5.19
N ALA A 268 13.09 -0.96 5.03
CA ALA A 268 13.87 -0.08 5.87
C ALA A 268 13.05 1.13 6.32
N ILE A 269 13.36 1.64 7.50
CA ILE A 269 12.79 2.90 8.00
C ILE A 269 13.64 4.05 7.43
N SER A 270 12.96 5.06 6.89
CA SER A 270 13.55 6.27 6.31
C SER A 270 12.82 7.52 6.84
N PRO A 271 13.43 8.73 6.82
CA PRO A 271 12.77 9.96 7.27
C PRO A 271 11.48 10.32 6.54
N ASP A 272 11.25 9.75 5.36
CA ASP A 272 10.07 10.02 4.53
C ASP A 272 9.00 8.91 4.62
N GLY A 273 9.31 7.78 5.27
CA GLY A 273 8.37 6.66 5.43
C GLY A 273 9.03 5.27 5.46
N ILE A 274 8.23 4.24 5.21
CA ILE A 274 8.71 2.86 5.08
C ILE A 274 9.20 2.67 3.65
N ARG A 275 10.50 2.43 3.49
CA ARG A 275 11.12 2.22 2.19
C ARG A 275 11.22 0.74 1.90
N VAL A 276 10.65 0.35 0.78
CA VAL A 276 10.61 -1.03 0.31
C VAL A 276 11.43 -1.14 -0.97
N ARG A 277 12.38 -2.07 -0.98
CA ARG A 277 13.23 -2.40 -2.13
C ARG A 277 12.95 -3.82 -2.56
N TYR A 278 12.70 -4.05 -3.84
CA TYR A 278 12.44 -5.39 -4.37
C TYR A 278 12.81 -5.52 -5.85
N GLY A 279 13.00 -6.76 -6.29
CA GLY A 279 13.17 -7.14 -7.69
C GLY A 279 14.31 -8.14 -7.92
N LEU A 280 14.19 -8.91 -9.00
CA LEU A 280 15.17 -9.94 -9.40
C LEU A 280 16.21 -9.36 -10.37
N LEU A 281 15.71 -8.90 -11.52
CA LEU A 281 16.53 -8.32 -12.60
C LEU A 281 16.50 -6.79 -12.53
N ASP A 282 15.30 -6.23 -12.38
CA ASP A 282 15.10 -4.83 -12.05
C ASP A 282 15.17 -4.60 -10.54
N THR A 283 15.61 -3.41 -10.13
CA THR A 283 15.55 -2.98 -8.73
C THR A 283 14.56 -1.83 -8.62
N ARG A 284 13.55 -1.98 -7.75
CA ARG A 284 12.56 -0.94 -7.49
C ARG A 284 12.65 -0.50 -6.04
N THR A 285 12.76 0.81 -5.82
CA THR A 285 12.73 1.43 -4.50
C THR A 285 11.49 2.31 -4.42
N GLN A 286 10.62 1.99 -3.48
CA GLN A 286 9.39 2.73 -3.19
C GLN A 286 9.40 3.18 -1.73
N THR A 287 8.91 4.38 -1.46
CA THR A 287 8.63 4.80 -0.07
C THR A 287 7.12 4.90 0.12
N VAL A 288 6.61 4.18 1.10
CA VAL A 288 5.22 4.24 1.54
C VAL A 288 5.17 5.12 2.79
N PRO A 289 4.62 6.34 2.71
CA PRO A 289 4.42 7.18 3.87
C PRO A 289 3.35 6.54 4.77
N PRO A 290 3.63 6.30 6.05
CA PRO A 290 2.71 5.60 6.95
C PRO A 290 1.43 6.39 7.21
N GLY A 291 1.51 7.73 7.24
CA GLY A 291 0.31 8.58 7.30
C GLY A 291 -0.64 8.42 6.12
N ARG A 292 -0.16 7.88 4.99
CA ARG A 292 -1.01 7.59 3.83
C ARG A 292 -1.58 6.19 3.83
N ILE A 293 -1.22 5.34 4.79
CA ILE A 293 -1.75 3.99 4.90
C ILE A 293 -3.17 4.06 5.49
N GLN A 294 -4.16 3.64 4.70
CA GLN A 294 -5.58 3.71 5.05
C GLN A 294 -6.07 2.40 5.67
N ALA A 295 -5.51 1.27 5.23
CA ALA A 295 -5.86 -0.05 5.74
C ALA A 295 -4.66 -0.98 5.57
N VAL A 296 -4.50 -1.90 6.52
CA VAL A 296 -3.50 -2.99 6.46
C VAL A 296 -4.25 -4.31 6.33
N GLY A 297 -3.83 -5.14 5.39
CA GLY A 297 -4.36 -6.47 5.17
C GLY A 297 -3.29 -7.51 5.38
N ILE A 298 -3.56 -8.48 6.25
CA ILE A 298 -2.70 -9.63 6.51
C ILE A 298 -3.42 -10.86 5.99
N SER A 299 -2.74 -11.65 5.18
CA SER A 299 -3.30 -12.85 4.58
C SER A 299 -2.38 -14.07 4.75
N GLN A 300 -2.99 -15.24 4.95
CA GLN A 300 -2.29 -16.51 5.05
C GLN A 300 -2.99 -17.57 4.21
N SER A 301 -2.26 -18.12 3.24
CA SER A 301 -2.70 -19.21 2.37
C SER A 301 -2.76 -20.54 3.14
N PRO A 302 -3.57 -21.53 2.70
CA PRO A 302 -3.69 -22.82 3.38
C PRO A 302 -2.35 -23.54 3.62
N LEU A 303 -1.52 -23.66 2.58
CA LEU A 303 -0.23 -24.36 2.67
C LEU A 303 0.80 -23.61 3.54
N TRP A 304 0.68 -22.28 3.62
CA TRP A 304 1.55 -21.42 4.44
C TRP A 304 1.31 -21.56 5.94
N ARG A 305 0.18 -22.14 6.35
CA ARG A 305 -0.15 -22.38 7.77
C ARG A 305 0.86 -23.28 8.46
N THR A 306 1.41 -24.25 7.73
CA THR A 306 2.40 -25.20 8.27
C THR A 306 3.74 -24.54 8.61
N LYS A 307 4.07 -23.45 7.90
CA LYS A 307 5.32 -22.70 8.08
C LYS A 307 5.13 -21.37 8.82
N GLY A 308 3.90 -21.04 9.22
CA GLY A 308 3.58 -19.78 9.87
C GLY A 308 3.86 -18.55 8.98
N TRP A 309 3.68 -18.69 7.67
CA TRP A 309 3.93 -17.60 6.73
C TRP A 309 2.70 -16.73 6.51
N TYR A 310 2.95 -15.43 6.40
CA TYR A 310 1.96 -14.37 6.23
C TYR A 310 2.41 -13.40 5.14
N ARG A 311 1.45 -12.78 4.47
CA ARG A 311 1.64 -11.65 3.55
C ARG A 311 0.96 -10.42 4.13
N MET A 312 1.63 -9.27 4.06
CA MET A 312 1.07 -7.98 4.46
C MET A 312 0.95 -7.05 3.25
N THR A 313 -0.25 -6.53 3.05
CA THR A 313 -0.60 -5.56 2.00
C THR A 313 -1.23 -4.33 2.62
N VAL A 314 -1.21 -3.20 1.92
CA VAL A 314 -1.75 -1.94 2.38
C VAL A 314 -2.56 -1.24 1.31
N ASN A 315 -3.57 -0.51 1.73
CA ASN A 315 -4.19 0.51 0.89
C ASN A 315 -3.52 1.84 1.21
N VAL A 316 -3.01 2.51 0.19
CA VAL A 316 -2.27 3.77 0.38
C VAL A 316 -2.95 4.86 -0.43
N ALA A 317 -3.23 5.99 0.22
CA ALA A 317 -3.75 7.17 -0.45
C ALA A 317 -2.77 7.67 -1.51
N GLY A 318 -3.26 7.81 -2.74
CA GLY A 318 -2.49 8.35 -3.85
C GLY A 318 -1.78 7.34 -4.74
N TYR A 319 -1.78 6.06 -4.38
CA TYR A 319 -1.41 5.00 -5.30
C TYR A 319 -2.67 4.59 -6.08
N GLY A 320 -2.72 4.92 -7.37
CA GLY A 320 -3.92 4.75 -8.20
C GLY A 320 -4.37 3.30 -8.42
N ILE A 321 -5.62 3.14 -8.87
CA ILE A 321 -6.22 1.86 -9.31
C ILE A 321 -5.70 1.49 -10.69
N ALA A 322 -4.39 1.27 -10.86
CA ALA A 322 -3.93 0.72 -12.12
C ALA A 322 -4.24 -0.79 -12.11
N ALA A 323 -5.04 -1.27 -13.07
CA ALA A 323 -5.32 -2.69 -13.29
C ALA A 323 -4.09 -3.51 -13.72
N THR A 324 -2.90 -2.91 -13.67
CA THR A 324 -1.62 -3.50 -14.06
C THR A 324 -0.89 -4.04 -12.83
N GLY A 325 -0.12 -5.13 -13.01
CA GLY A 325 0.59 -5.81 -11.91
C GLY A 325 1.57 -4.95 -11.10
N ASP A 326 1.93 -3.76 -11.59
CA ASP A 326 2.76 -2.79 -10.89
C ASP A 326 2.05 -2.17 -9.67
N ALA A 327 0.73 -1.93 -9.71
CA ALA A 327 -0.02 -1.41 -8.56
C ALA A 327 -0.11 -2.40 -7.40
N GLN A 328 -0.27 -3.68 -7.70
CA GLN A 328 -0.32 -4.74 -6.69
C GLN A 328 1.02 -4.91 -5.97
N ALA A 329 2.14 -4.78 -6.70
CA ALA A 329 3.48 -4.80 -6.10
C ALA A 329 3.66 -3.62 -5.13
N ARG A 330 3.16 -2.44 -5.50
CA ARG A 330 3.25 -1.22 -4.68
C ARG A 330 2.46 -1.26 -3.38
N ALA A 331 1.38 -2.04 -3.38
CA ALA A 331 0.54 -2.24 -2.21
C ALA A 331 1.06 -3.36 -1.28
N THR A 332 2.19 -4.01 -1.59
CA THR A 332 2.73 -5.11 -0.80
C THR A 332 3.85 -4.62 0.13
N LEU A 333 3.58 -4.58 1.44
CA LEU A 333 4.60 -4.26 2.47
C LEU A 333 5.41 -5.48 2.93
N LEU A 334 4.86 -6.69 2.76
CA LEU A 334 5.55 -7.94 3.09
C LEU A 334 5.06 -9.04 2.16
N PRO A 335 5.85 -9.50 1.18
CA PRO A 335 5.41 -10.54 0.25
C PRO A 335 5.27 -11.90 0.94
N VAL A 336 6.20 -12.20 1.86
CA VAL A 336 6.18 -13.36 2.77
C VAL A 336 6.98 -13.04 4.03
N GLY A 337 6.46 -13.34 5.21
CA GLY A 337 7.20 -13.30 6.47
C GLY A 337 6.55 -14.14 7.56
N THR A 338 7.22 -14.24 8.69
CA THR A 338 6.73 -14.88 9.91
C THR A 338 5.74 -13.98 10.65
N ARG A 339 5.11 -14.51 11.70
CA ARG A 339 4.28 -13.72 12.61
C ARG A 339 5.04 -12.54 13.22
N GLU A 340 6.30 -12.74 13.59
CA GLU A 340 7.16 -11.70 14.17
C GLU A 340 7.43 -10.57 13.16
N ASP A 341 7.75 -10.93 11.91
CA ASP A 341 7.96 -9.95 10.82
C ASP A 341 6.71 -9.08 10.61
N VAL A 342 5.51 -9.69 10.68
CA VAL A 342 4.24 -8.96 10.57
C VAL A 342 4.03 -8.02 11.75
N LEU A 343 4.27 -8.49 12.99
CA LEU A 343 4.10 -7.66 14.18
C LEU A 343 5.08 -6.49 14.21
N GLN A 344 6.33 -6.69 13.77
CA GLN A 344 7.33 -5.62 13.64
C GLN A 344 6.88 -4.55 12.64
N LEU A 345 6.40 -4.94 11.46
CA LEU A 345 5.93 -3.98 10.47
C LEU A 345 4.61 -3.32 10.90
N LEU A 346 3.72 -4.04 11.59
CA LEU A 346 2.51 -3.46 12.18
C LEU A 346 2.85 -2.37 13.20
N ALA A 347 3.88 -2.56 14.03
CA ALA A 347 4.32 -1.56 14.99
C ALA A 347 4.82 -0.27 14.32
N LEU A 348 5.29 -0.33 13.06
CA LEU A 348 5.67 0.86 12.29
C LEU A 348 4.48 1.58 11.68
N VAL A 349 3.46 0.82 11.26
CA VAL A 349 2.26 1.37 10.60
C VAL A 349 1.24 1.88 11.61
N LEU A 350 1.10 1.17 12.74
CA LEU A 350 0.20 1.50 13.84
C LEU A 350 0.99 1.51 15.17
N PRO A 351 1.76 2.58 15.45
CA PRO A 351 2.59 2.67 16.66
C PRO A 351 1.79 2.57 17.96
N ASN A 352 0.56 3.11 17.96
CA ASN A 352 -0.38 2.97 19.05
C ASN A 352 -1.54 2.04 18.64
N PRO A 353 -1.51 0.76 19.02
CA PRO A 353 -2.55 -0.21 18.69
C PRO A 353 -3.82 -0.07 19.52
N GLY A 354 -3.87 0.82 20.52
CA GLY A 354 -5.10 1.10 21.28
C GLY A 354 -5.59 -0.06 22.14
N THR A 355 -4.68 -0.91 22.62
CA THR A 355 -4.97 -2.05 23.50
C THR A 355 -3.77 -2.30 24.41
N SER A 356 -4.02 -2.77 25.64
CA SER A 356 -2.99 -3.17 26.60
C SER A 356 -2.23 -4.44 26.17
N GLU A 357 -2.82 -5.28 25.32
CA GLU A 357 -2.25 -6.56 24.90
C GLU A 357 -2.20 -6.69 23.35
N PRO A 358 -1.37 -5.88 22.66
CA PRO A 358 -1.37 -5.83 21.19
C PRO A 358 -1.08 -7.18 20.55
N ILE A 359 -0.07 -7.89 21.06
CA ILE A 359 0.37 -9.17 20.51
C ILE A 359 -0.77 -10.20 20.54
N GLU A 360 -1.54 -10.24 21.63
CA GLU A 360 -2.67 -11.17 21.77
C GLU A 360 -3.79 -10.83 20.78
N VAL A 361 -4.22 -9.57 20.73
CA VAL A 361 -5.31 -9.11 19.85
C VAL A 361 -4.97 -9.33 18.36
N PHE A 362 -3.76 -8.95 17.93
CA PHE A 362 -3.36 -9.17 16.53
C PHE A 362 -3.17 -10.65 16.20
N THR A 363 -2.64 -11.46 17.12
CA THR A 363 -2.52 -12.91 16.94
C THR A 363 -3.89 -13.58 16.85
N ALA A 364 -4.83 -13.19 17.71
CA ALA A 364 -6.22 -13.65 17.65
C ALA A 364 -6.91 -13.24 16.33
N GLY A 365 -6.59 -12.07 15.79
CA GLY A 365 -7.03 -11.65 14.46
C GLY A 365 -6.45 -12.52 13.34
N MET A 366 -5.17 -12.85 13.39
CA MET A 366 -4.48 -13.64 12.36
C MET A 366 -4.91 -15.11 12.40
N GLU A 367 -4.95 -15.74 13.57
CA GLU A 367 -5.04 -17.21 13.71
C GLU A 367 -6.36 -17.69 14.30
N GLY A 368 -7.02 -16.84 15.10
CA GLY A 368 -8.19 -17.17 15.91
C GLY A 368 -9.42 -17.61 15.12
N ARG A 369 -10.31 -18.33 15.83
CA ARG A 369 -11.56 -18.89 15.32
C ARG A 369 -12.75 -18.71 16.26
N ASP A 370 -12.60 -18.04 17.39
CA ASP A 370 -13.68 -17.84 18.36
C ASP A 370 -13.57 -16.45 18.99
N SER A 371 -14.43 -16.13 19.95
CA SER A 371 -14.54 -14.80 20.56
C SER A 371 -13.40 -14.44 21.54
N ILE A 372 -12.18 -14.85 21.23
CA ILE A 372 -10.97 -14.62 22.03
C ILE A 372 -10.47 -13.19 21.79
N ALA A 373 -9.82 -12.58 22.79
CA ALA A 373 -9.16 -11.26 22.69
C ALA A 373 -10.08 -10.13 22.16
N GLY A 374 -11.33 -10.11 22.63
CA GLY A 374 -12.30 -9.05 22.29
C GLY A 374 -12.97 -9.19 20.92
N PHE A 375 -12.78 -10.31 20.21
CA PHE A 375 -13.47 -10.54 18.93
C PHE A 375 -14.94 -10.93 19.11
N LEU A 376 -15.84 -10.24 18.41
CA LEU A 376 -17.23 -10.63 18.25
C LEU A 376 -17.39 -11.41 16.94
N THR A 377 -17.88 -12.65 17.04
CA THR A 377 -18.02 -13.57 15.90
C THR A 377 -19.43 -13.62 15.34
N THR A 378 -19.54 -14.11 14.10
CA THR A 378 -20.82 -14.42 13.46
C THR A 378 -21.67 -15.36 14.33
N PRO A 379 -22.98 -15.08 14.52
CA PRO A 379 -23.84 -15.88 15.38
C PRO A 379 -24.08 -17.29 14.81
N ARG A 380 -24.29 -18.28 15.69
CA ARG A 380 -24.44 -19.71 15.32
C ARG A 380 -25.57 -20.00 14.32
N ARG A 381 -26.57 -19.12 14.21
CA ARG A 381 -27.68 -19.24 13.25
C ARG A 381 -27.23 -19.03 11.80
N ALA A 382 -26.19 -18.24 11.57
CA ALA A 382 -25.62 -18.01 10.25
C ALA A 382 -24.72 -19.17 9.76
N ARG A 383 -24.57 -20.26 10.54
CA ARG A 383 -23.83 -21.46 10.11
C ARG A 383 -24.35 -22.06 8.80
N TRP A 384 -25.62 -21.86 8.48
CA TRP A 384 -26.22 -22.39 7.25
C TRP A 384 -25.80 -21.59 6.01
N ILE A 385 -25.45 -20.31 6.19
CA ILE A 385 -24.99 -19.43 5.11
C ILE A 385 -23.45 -19.49 5.00
N GLY A 386 -22.75 -19.61 6.13
CA GLY A 386 -21.29 -19.67 6.19
C GLY A 386 -20.78 -20.81 7.09
N PRO A 387 -20.97 -22.09 6.72
CA PRO A 387 -20.70 -23.24 7.59
C PRO A 387 -19.24 -23.36 8.04
N PHE A 388 -18.32 -22.92 7.19
CA PHE A 388 -16.89 -22.98 7.48
C PHE A 388 -16.33 -21.66 8.04
N GLU A 389 -17.05 -20.56 7.83
CA GLU A 389 -16.54 -19.22 8.12
C GLU A 389 -17.14 -18.63 9.41
N TRP A 390 -18.31 -19.06 9.87
CA TRP A 390 -19.01 -18.45 11.01
C TRP A 390 -18.20 -18.36 12.31
N ARG A 391 -17.31 -19.34 12.57
CA ARG A 391 -16.41 -19.30 13.72
C ARG A 391 -15.36 -18.20 13.57
N ARG A 392 -14.77 -18.14 12.38
CA ARG A 392 -13.66 -17.23 12.12
C ARG A 392 -14.12 -15.82 11.81
N ASN A 393 -15.21 -15.61 11.08
CA ASN A 393 -15.70 -14.29 10.74
C ASN A 393 -16.02 -13.51 12.02
N GLY A 394 -15.41 -12.34 12.15
CA GLY A 394 -15.60 -11.51 13.32
C GLY A 394 -14.79 -10.23 13.26
N PHE A 395 -15.02 -9.38 14.25
CA PHE A 395 -14.34 -8.10 14.37
C PHE A 395 -13.98 -7.81 15.83
N ALA A 396 -12.94 -7.01 16.06
CA ALA A 396 -12.58 -6.47 17.36
C ALA A 396 -12.35 -4.97 17.22
N VAL A 397 -12.74 -4.21 18.23
CA VAL A 397 -12.57 -2.75 18.28
C VAL A 397 -11.54 -2.44 19.35
N THR A 398 -10.44 -1.79 18.96
CA THR A 398 -9.46 -1.20 19.88
C THR A 398 -9.72 0.30 20.00
N ASP A 399 -8.96 1.03 20.82
CA ASP A 399 -9.11 2.49 20.95
C ASP A 399 -8.70 3.25 19.67
N THR A 400 -7.84 2.67 18.83
CA THR A 400 -7.27 3.33 17.65
C THR A 400 -7.64 2.68 16.32
N ALA A 401 -7.98 1.38 16.32
CA ALA A 401 -8.26 0.63 15.09
C ALA A 401 -9.40 -0.40 15.22
N LEU A 402 -10.06 -0.66 14.09
CA LEU A 402 -10.99 -1.75 13.89
C LEU A 402 -10.28 -2.92 13.21
N LEU A 403 -10.32 -4.09 13.84
CA LEU A 403 -9.78 -5.34 13.30
C LEU A 403 -10.93 -6.19 12.76
N ILE A 404 -10.76 -6.71 11.55
CA ILE A 404 -11.77 -7.52 10.86
C ILE A 404 -11.09 -8.79 10.38
N ARG A 405 -11.52 -9.95 10.87
CA ARG A 405 -10.99 -11.25 10.44
C ARG A 405 -12.04 -12.01 9.62
N SER A 406 -11.58 -12.67 8.56
CA SER A 406 -12.45 -13.41 7.65
C SER A 406 -11.75 -14.57 6.95
N GLY A 407 -12.56 -15.39 6.27
CA GLY A 407 -12.16 -16.41 5.31
C GLY A 407 -11.76 -17.75 5.93
N PHE A 408 -12.25 -18.85 5.35
CA PHE A 408 -11.97 -20.20 5.84
C PHE A 408 -10.66 -20.79 5.31
N PHE A 409 -10.50 -20.88 3.98
CA PHE A 409 -9.28 -21.42 3.35
C PHE A 409 -8.16 -20.38 3.32
N TRP A 410 -8.46 -19.16 2.93
CA TRP A 410 -7.54 -18.03 3.03
C TRP A 410 -7.91 -17.22 4.26
N ARG A 411 -7.02 -17.27 5.25
CA ARG A 411 -7.15 -16.46 6.46
C ARG A 411 -6.82 -15.03 6.10
N LYS A 412 -7.74 -14.11 6.39
CA LYS A 412 -7.54 -12.67 6.20
C LYS A 412 -7.79 -11.93 7.51
N LEU A 413 -7.01 -10.90 7.75
CA LEU A 413 -7.17 -9.91 8.80
C LEU A 413 -7.00 -8.54 8.16
N ALA A 414 -8.00 -7.68 8.26
CA ALA A 414 -7.90 -6.26 7.91
C ALA A 414 -7.81 -5.44 9.20
N VAL A 415 -6.89 -4.50 9.26
CA VAL A 415 -6.71 -3.54 10.34
C VAL A 415 -6.95 -2.16 9.74
N VAL A 416 -7.97 -1.47 10.24
CA VAL A 416 -8.38 -0.15 9.75
C VAL A 416 -8.34 0.83 10.92
N PRO A 417 -7.42 1.82 10.94
CA PRO A 417 -7.44 2.85 11.97
C PRO A 417 -8.74 3.65 11.91
N HIS A 418 -9.31 4.01 13.06
CA HIS A 418 -10.62 4.70 13.12
C HIS A 418 -10.60 6.03 12.35
N GLU A 419 -9.50 6.77 12.45
CA GLU A 419 -9.26 8.03 11.72
C GLU A 419 -9.35 7.89 10.18
N ARG A 420 -9.09 6.68 9.65
CA ARG A 420 -9.07 6.38 8.20
C ARG A 420 -10.40 5.87 7.65
N THR A 421 -11.41 5.71 8.49
CA THR A 421 -12.70 5.14 8.09
C THR A 421 -13.58 6.17 7.39
N GLN A 422 -13.42 6.37 6.07
CA GLN A 422 -14.08 7.46 5.31
C GLN A 422 -15.60 7.39 5.33
N SER A 423 -16.17 6.25 4.95
CA SER A 423 -17.62 6.01 5.02
C SER A 423 -17.91 4.55 5.36
N LEU A 424 -19.11 4.33 5.89
CA LEU A 424 -19.62 3.02 6.30
C LEU A 424 -20.87 2.72 5.49
N ALA A 425 -21.05 1.46 5.09
CA ALA A 425 -22.26 0.99 4.45
C ALA A 425 -22.74 -0.30 5.11
N LEU A 426 -24.02 -0.35 5.47
CA LEU A 426 -24.67 -1.54 6.02
C LEU A 426 -25.48 -2.23 4.94
N HIS A 427 -25.17 -3.49 4.65
CA HIS A 427 -25.86 -4.29 3.64
C HIS A 427 -26.59 -5.47 4.27
N GLN A 428 -27.89 -5.58 4.00
CA GLN A 428 -28.70 -6.72 4.41
C GLN A 428 -29.60 -7.18 3.25
N GLY A 429 -29.23 -8.28 2.61
CA GLY A 429 -30.06 -8.94 1.60
C GLY A 429 -31.21 -9.77 2.21
N PRO A 430 -32.14 -10.31 1.39
CA PRO A 430 -33.30 -11.07 1.87
C PRO A 430 -32.92 -12.29 2.73
N VAL A 431 -31.90 -13.06 2.30
CA VAL A 431 -31.39 -14.21 3.06
C VAL A 431 -30.82 -13.75 4.39
N TYR A 432 -30.02 -12.69 4.40
CA TYR A 432 -29.40 -12.18 5.63
C TYR A 432 -30.44 -11.66 6.61
N ARG A 433 -31.51 -11.03 6.12
CA ARG A 433 -32.68 -10.63 6.92
C ARG A 433 -33.36 -11.83 7.57
N ARG A 434 -33.56 -12.93 6.83
CA ARG A 434 -34.17 -14.16 7.37
C ARG A 434 -33.39 -14.79 8.51
N PHE A 435 -32.06 -14.65 8.49
CA PHE A 435 -31.15 -15.13 9.53
C PHE A 435 -30.73 -14.04 10.54
N GLY A 436 -31.30 -12.83 10.45
CA GLY A 436 -31.01 -11.71 11.35
C GLY A 436 -29.54 -11.28 11.35
N VAL A 437 -28.86 -11.35 10.21
CA VAL A 437 -27.46 -10.92 10.07
C VAL A 437 -27.35 -9.78 9.06
N ALA A 438 -26.22 -9.06 9.07
CA ALA A 438 -25.89 -8.00 8.14
C ALA A 438 -24.38 -7.94 7.90
N ASP A 439 -23.99 -7.35 6.77
CA ASP A 439 -22.60 -7.04 6.47
C ASP A 439 -22.36 -5.55 6.67
N LEU A 440 -21.21 -5.21 7.27
CA LEU A 440 -20.74 -3.85 7.41
C LEU A 440 -19.50 -3.66 6.54
N LEU A 441 -19.61 -2.79 5.54
CA LEU A 441 -18.55 -2.45 4.60
C LEU A 441 -17.91 -1.12 5.02
N LEU A 442 -16.59 -1.12 5.16
CA LEU A 442 -15.81 0.09 5.37
C LEU A 442 -15.25 0.53 4.03
N HIS A 443 -15.68 1.69 3.55
CA HIS A 443 -15.09 2.28 2.37
C HIS A 443 -13.74 2.91 2.75
N THR A 444 -12.70 2.39 2.11
CA THR A 444 -11.33 2.87 2.18
C THR A 444 -10.87 3.22 0.78
N THR A 445 -9.72 3.90 0.66
CA THR A 445 -9.07 4.12 -0.63
C THR A 445 -8.93 2.79 -1.37
N PRO A 446 -9.16 2.76 -2.68
CA PRO A 446 -8.95 1.58 -3.50
C PRO A 446 -7.61 0.89 -3.24
N GLY A 447 -7.63 -0.44 -3.19
CA GLY A 447 -6.44 -1.24 -2.93
C GLY A 447 -6.79 -2.71 -2.69
N PRO A 448 -5.77 -3.54 -2.40
CA PRO A 448 -5.96 -4.98 -2.21
C PRO A 448 -6.74 -5.34 -0.94
N VAL A 449 -6.87 -4.41 0.01
CA VAL A 449 -7.61 -4.61 1.26
C VAL A 449 -9.02 -4.07 1.08
N SER A 450 -10.02 -4.94 1.15
CA SER A 450 -11.44 -4.54 1.16
C SER A 450 -12.02 -4.91 2.52
N PRO A 451 -12.03 -3.99 3.50
CA PRO A 451 -12.45 -4.29 4.85
C PRO A 451 -13.98 -4.45 4.89
N ARG A 452 -14.43 -5.70 5.01
CA ARG A 452 -15.84 -6.07 5.10
C ARG A 452 -16.04 -7.01 6.27
N ILE A 453 -16.87 -6.60 7.21
CA ILE A 453 -17.34 -7.46 8.29
C ILE A 453 -18.51 -8.27 7.74
N GLN A 454 -18.38 -9.60 7.81
CA GLN A 454 -19.33 -10.53 7.20
C GLN A 454 -20.25 -11.15 8.27
N GLN A 455 -21.54 -11.22 7.97
CA GLN A 455 -22.54 -12.00 8.69
C GLN A 455 -22.58 -11.70 10.19
N VAL A 456 -22.52 -10.43 10.58
CA VAL A 456 -22.66 -10.03 11.99
C VAL A 456 -24.12 -9.96 12.38
N ASP A 457 -24.42 -10.24 13.65
CA ASP A 457 -25.75 -10.05 14.22
C ASP A 457 -26.31 -8.65 13.91
N GLN A 458 -27.54 -8.56 13.42
CA GLN A 458 -28.11 -7.30 12.92
C GLN A 458 -28.06 -6.17 13.95
N HIS A 459 -28.40 -6.43 15.22
CA HIS A 459 -28.36 -5.40 16.27
C HIS A 459 -26.92 -4.96 16.55
N THR A 460 -26.01 -5.93 16.58
CA THR A 460 -24.57 -5.65 16.76
C THR A 460 -24.01 -4.84 15.59
N ALA A 461 -24.40 -5.15 14.35
CA ALA A 461 -23.97 -4.43 13.16
C ALA A 461 -24.48 -2.99 13.17
N TRP A 462 -25.74 -2.78 13.57
CA TRP A 462 -26.34 -1.45 13.68
C TRP A 462 -25.69 -0.60 14.77
N ARG A 463 -25.43 -1.19 15.94
CA ARG A 463 -24.68 -0.54 17.03
C ARG A 463 -23.26 -0.17 16.57
N LEU A 464 -22.55 -1.11 15.95
CA LEU A 464 -21.19 -0.88 15.46
C LEU A 464 -21.16 0.23 14.39
N PHE A 465 -22.15 0.30 13.50
CA PHE A 465 -22.25 1.34 12.48
C PHE A 465 -22.30 2.75 13.11
N HIS A 466 -23.15 2.95 14.13
CA HIS A 466 -23.25 4.23 14.82
C HIS A 466 -22.02 4.54 15.67
N GLU A 467 -21.58 3.60 16.50
CA GLU A 467 -20.41 3.82 17.35
C GLU A 467 -19.14 4.06 16.55
N GLN A 468 -18.95 3.38 15.40
CA GLN A 468 -17.80 3.64 14.56
C GLN A 468 -17.85 5.00 13.87
N GLY A 469 -19.03 5.49 13.51
CA GLY A 469 -19.18 6.85 13.01
C GLY A 469 -18.64 7.88 14.02
N VAL A 470 -18.98 7.71 15.31
CA VAL A 470 -18.51 8.58 16.40
C VAL A 470 -17.00 8.42 16.62
N ARG A 471 -16.51 7.18 16.78
CA ARG A 471 -15.07 6.91 16.99
C ARG A 471 -14.22 7.45 15.85
N ALA A 472 -14.65 7.26 14.60
CA ALA A 472 -13.94 7.80 13.43
C ALA A 472 -13.94 9.33 13.40
N ALA A 473 -15.02 9.99 13.84
CA ALA A 473 -15.07 11.45 13.94
C ALA A 473 -14.15 11.98 15.06
N GLU A 474 -14.15 11.36 16.23
CA GLU A 474 -13.30 11.74 17.36
C GLU A 474 -11.81 11.46 17.09
N ALA A 475 -11.50 10.33 16.46
CA ALA A 475 -10.14 9.98 16.09
C ALA A 475 -9.54 11.05 15.16
N ARG A 476 -10.26 11.44 14.09
CA ARG A 476 -9.80 12.49 13.16
C ARG A 476 -9.59 13.86 13.82
N ARG A 477 -10.39 14.20 14.83
CA ARG A 477 -10.21 15.46 15.57
C ARG A 477 -8.93 15.44 16.43
N ARG A 478 -8.52 14.26 16.89
CA ARG A 478 -7.30 14.06 17.69
C ARG A 478 -6.05 13.86 16.83
N SER A 479 -6.20 13.40 15.59
CA SER A 479 -5.08 13.21 14.66
C SER A 479 -4.46 14.57 14.30
N ALA A 480 -3.22 14.79 14.74
CA ALA A 480 -2.43 15.95 14.33
C ALA A 480 -2.04 15.85 12.83
N PRO A 481 -1.62 16.96 12.18
CA PRO A 481 -1.06 16.91 10.84
C PRO A 481 0.11 15.93 10.80
N GLU A 482 -0.03 14.88 9.98
CA GLU A 482 0.88 13.74 9.99
C GLU A 482 2.23 14.09 9.36
N GLN A 483 3.15 14.55 10.20
CA GLN A 483 4.55 14.73 9.84
C GLN A 483 5.34 13.54 10.39
N TRP A 484 5.73 12.65 9.49
CA TRP A 484 6.50 11.45 9.85
C TRP A 484 7.83 11.83 10.51
N MET A 485 8.23 11.06 11.54
CA MET A 485 9.42 11.29 12.38
C MET A 485 9.54 12.62 13.14
N ARG A 486 8.58 13.55 13.02
CA ARG A 486 8.47 14.58 14.08
C ARG A 486 8.11 13.86 15.37
N PRO A 487 8.86 14.06 16.46
CA PRO A 487 8.42 13.59 17.76
C PRO A 487 7.00 14.09 17.92
N VAL A 488 6.05 13.17 18.09
CA VAL A 488 4.81 13.52 18.75
C VAL A 488 5.29 13.95 20.11
N GLU A 489 5.43 15.26 20.33
CA GLU A 489 5.41 15.80 21.67
C GLU A 489 4.11 15.25 22.24
N VAL A 490 4.24 14.16 23.00
CA VAL A 490 3.17 13.66 23.84
C VAL A 490 2.73 14.89 24.56
N ALA A 491 1.50 15.34 24.28
CA ALA A 491 0.91 16.52 24.88
C ALA A 491 1.02 16.33 26.40
N ALA A 492 2.09 16.84 26.96
CA ALA A 492 2.36 16.84 28.37
C ALA A 492 1.46 17.93 28.92
N ALA A 493 0.24 17.53 29.26
CA ALA A 493 -0.58 18.16 30.30
C ALA A 493 -0.75 19.71 30.22
N THR A 494 -0.87 20.28 29.02
CA THR A 494 -0.96 21.74 28.81
C THR A 494 -1.85 21.96 27.58
N LEU A 495 -3.07 22.48 27.59
CA LEU A 495 -3.93 23.17 28.56
C LEU A 495 -5.37 22.78 28.18
N MET A 496 -6.18 22.28 29.13
CA MET A 496 -7.59 22.64 29.04
C MET A 496 -7.64 24.18 29.11
N PRO A 497 -8.41 24.89 28.27
CA PRO A 497 -8.73 26.27 28.61
C PRO A 497 -9.25 26.24 30.06
N PRO A 498 -8.77 27.12 30.96
CA PRO A 498 -9.30 27.16 32.31
C PRO A 498 -10.81 27.20 32.19
N VAL A 499 -11.48 26.27 32.89
CA VAL A 499 -12.93 26.35 33.07
C VAL A 499 -13.20 27.79 33.48
N PRO A 500 -14.04 28.55 32.76
CA PRO A 500 -14.34 29.90 33.18
C PRO A 500 -14.91 29.80 34.59
N THR A 501 -14.14 30.26 35.57
CA THR A 501 -14.66 30.52 36.89
C THR A 501 -15.63 31.67 36.68
N TYR A 502 -16.92 31.35 36.60
CA TYR A 502 -17.95 32.33 36.87
C TYR A 502 -17.69 32.82 38.29
N SER A 503 -17.12 34.02 38.41
CA SER A 503 -17.19 34.74 39.65
C SER A 503 -18.66 34.98 39.94
N ASP A 504 -19.10 34.68 41.16
CA ASP A 504 -20.39 35.10 41.74
C ASP A 504 -20.44 36.63 41.90
N ARG A 505 -20.13 37.39 40.85
CA ARG A 505 -20.12 38.85 40.82
C ARG A 505 -21.15 39.47 39.88
N ASP A 506 -22.06 38.67 39.31
CA ASP A 506 -23.24 39.17 38.60
C ASP A 506 -24.56 38.85 39.33
N SER A 507 -24.50 38.77 40.65
CA SER A 507 -25.68 38.82 41.52
C SER A 507 -25.64 40.09 42.36
N ARG A 508 -25.87 41.25 41.73
CA ARG A 508 -26.53 42.45 42.29
C ARG A 508 -26.34 43.64 41.36
N GLU A 509 -27.32 43.83 40.47
CA GLU A 509 -27.75 45.17 40.10
C GLU A 509 -29.29 45.18 40.13
N ALA A 510 -29.81 45.37 41.33
CA ALA A 510 -31.16 45.86 41.56
C ALA A 510 -31.02 47.33 42.03
N PRO A 511 -31.96 48.21 41.62
CA PRO A 511 -31.71 49.64 41.51
C PRO A 511 -31.62 50.34 42.86
N ASP A 512 -30.82 51.40 42.83
CA ASP A 512 -30.57 52.39 43.87
C ASP A 512 -31.87 52.90 44.51
N ASN A 513 -32.01 52.69 45.82
CA ASN A 513 -33.06 53.32 46.61
C ASN A 513 -32.44 53.90 47.89
N HIS A 514 -32.16 55.20 47.83
CA HIS A 514 -31.79 56.00 48.99
C HIS A 514 -33.01 56.24 49.90
N ARG A 515 -32.91 55.79 51.16
CA ARG A 515 -33.07 56.57 52.41
C ARG A 515 -33.62 55.72 53.56
N GLY A 516 -32.92 55.79 54.69
CA GLY A 516 -33.55 56.03 55.98
C GLY A 516 -33.72 54.82 56.91
N GLU A 517 -33.03 54.91 58.05
CA GLU A 517 -33.47 54.48 59.38
C GLU A 517 -33.26 53.01 59.82
N ALA A 518 -32.11 52.82 60.47
CA ALA A 518 -31.92 52.27 61.82
C ALA A 518 -33.00 51.34 62.42
N HIS A 519 -32.61 50.09 62.71
CA HIS A 519 -32.71 49.55 64.08
C HIS A 519 -31.80 48.33 64.32
N GLU A 520 -31.31 48.28 65.55
CA GLU A 520 -30.35 47.34 66.15
C GLU A 520 -30.84 45.89 66.31
N PRO A 521 -29.93 44.95 66.68
CA PRO A 521 -30.07 43.51 66.49
C PRO A 521 -30.55 42.75 67.74
N HIS A 522 -30.97 41.48 67.59
CA HIS A 522 -30.70 40.45 68.60
C HIS A 522 -30.78 39.00 68.03
N PRO A 523 -29.94 38.07 68.52
CA PRO A 523 -29.79 36.70 68.00
C PRO A 523 -30.38 35.63 68.94
N THR A 524 -30.75 34.45 68.42
CA THR A 524 -30.79 33.21 69.23
C THR A 524 -30.53 31.96 68.39
N GLU A 525 -29.57 31.16 68.87
CA GLU A 525 -29.12 29.86 68.38
C GLU A 525 -30.07 28.68 68.64
N ALA A 526 -29.94 27.67 67.76
CA ALA A 526 -29.86 26.22 67.99
C ALA A 526 -31.01 25.44 68.66
N HIS A 527 -31.56 24.46 67.93
CA HIS A 527 -31.56 23.04 68.35
C HIS A 527 -32.11 22.10 67.25
N ASP A 528 -31.34 21.05 66.97
CA ASP A 528 -31.76 19.72 66.47
C ASP A 528 -31.43 18.74 67.65
N PRO A 529 -31.91 17.48 67.78
CA PRO A 529 -32.46 16.58 66.76
C PRO A 529 -33.67 15.69 67.18
N HIS A 530 -34.14 14.88 66.22
CA HIS A 530 -34.99 13.67 66.29
C HIS A 530 -34.66 12.68 67.45
N PRO A 531 -35.52 11.70 67.86
CA PRO A 531 -36.27 10.74 66.99
C PRO A 531 -37.63 10.19 67.53
N GLU A 532 -38.38 9.40 66.73
CA GLU A 532 -38.95 8.06 67.08
C GLU A 532 -40.08 7.56 66.14
N GLU A 533 -40.08 6.24 65.97
CA GLU A 533 -40.92 5.38 65.12
C GLU A 533 -42.36 5.18 65.63
N ALA A 534 -43.32 4.86 64.73
CA ALA A 534 -44.29 3.76 64.92
C ALA A 534 -45.24 3.54 63.72
N GLN A 535 -45.09 2.36 63.11
CA GLN A 535 -46.06 1.45 62.46
C GLN A 535 -47.55 1.84 62.34
N ARG A 536 -48.12 1.63 61.13
CA ARG A 536 -49.22 0.68 60.80
C ARG A 536 -49.61 0.75 59.30
N ALA A 537 -49.80 -0.42 58.68
CA ALA A 537 -50.45 -0.65 57.38
C ALA A 537 -51.88 -1.20 57.61
N PRO A 538 -52.63 -1.75 56.62
CA PRO A 538 -52.77 -1.50 55.16
C PRO A 538 -54.27 -1.31 54.74
N THR A 539 -54.56 -0.95 53.48
CA THR A 539 -55.85 -1.32 52.82
C THR A 539 -55.76 -1.34 51.30
N ASP A 540 -56.41 -2.36 50.72
CA ASP A 540 -56.71 -2.66 49.32
C ASP A 540 -57.31 -1.51 48.51
N HIS A 541 -57.10 -1.53 47.18
CA HIS A 541 -58.24 -1.55 46.25
C HIS A 541 -57.86 -1.99 44.82
N LEU A 542 -58.67 -2.94 44.34
CA LEU A 542 -58.86 -3.46 42.98
C LEU A 542 -59.10 -2.36 41.91
N GLY A 543 -58.71 -2.64 40.66
CA GLY A 543 -59.14 -1.89 39.48
C GLY A 543 -58.78 -2.58 38.17
N ASP A 544 -59.81 -3.09 37.51
CA ASP A 544 -59.87 -4.02 36.37
C ASP A 544 -59.78 -3.31 34.99
N THR A 545 -59.01 -3.88 34.05
CA THR A 545 -59.22 -4.03 32.56
C THR A 545 -59.69 -2.84 31.64
N PRO A 546 -59.82 -3.02 30.29
CA PRO A 546 -58.78 -3.25 29.28
C PRO A 546 -58.97 -2.38 27.99
N ASP A 547 -58.28 -2.78 26.92
CA ASP A 547 -58.51 -2.51 25.47
C ASP A 547 -57.93 -1.27 24.78
N GLY A 548 -57.38 -1.52 23.58
CA GLY A 548 -57.18 -0.51 22.55
C GLY A 548 -56.05 -0.80 21.56
N GLU A 549 -56.31 -1.67 20.57
CA GLU A 549 -55.54 -1.77 19.33
C GLU A 549 -55.37 -0.41 18.64
N ARG A 550 -54.16 -0.14 18.13
CA ARG A 550 -53.90 0.40 16.77
C ARG A 550 -52.43 0.31 16.41
#